data_AF-A0AAU6RX10-F1
#
_entry.id   AF-A0AAU6RX10-F1
#
_cell.length_a   1.000
_cell.length_b   1.000
_cell.length_c   1.000
_cell.angle_alpha   90.00
_cell.angle_beta   90.00
_cell.angle_gamma   90.00
#
_symmetry.space_group_name_H-M   'P 1'
#
loop_
_entity.id
_entity.type
_entity.pdbx_description
1 polymer ?
#
loop_
_entity_poly.entity_id
_entity_poly.type
_entity_poly.pdbx_seq_one_letter_code
_entity_poly.pdbx_strand_id
1 'polypeptide(L)'
;MVKNTIERIKRIHKLLKQNDTGFKRYTGIHKATFCDMLEAMQEHEASKTKSGRPSVLSLKEQILLALTYWREYRTLYHISMDFGIHESSASRIIHKVEDTLIDSGKFELPKKLPSRVDENINWSVERLPLHMVSHSSHCP
;
A
#
# COMPACT_ATOMS: atom_id res chain seq x y z
N MET A 1 23.91 -8.39 4.63
CA MET A 1 22.68 -7.61 4.86
C MET A 1 22.71 -6.21 4.20
N VAL A 2 23.80 -5.44 4.29
CA VAL A 2 23.87 -4.03 3.81
C VAL A 2 23.67 -3.84 2.29
N LYS A 3 24.17 -4.75 1.44
CA LYS A 3 24.03 -4.64 -0.03
C LYS A 3 22.56 -4.63 -0.50
N ASN A 4 21.67 -5.30 0.24
CA ASN A 4 20.26 -5.40 -0.10
C ASN A 4 19.49 -4.09 0.19
N THR A 5 19.93 -3.31 1.18
CA THR A 5 19.29 -2.06 1.59
C THR A 5 19.45 -0.95 0.55
N ILE A 6 20.66 -0.80 -0.02
CA ILE A 6 20.94 0.24 -1.01
C ILE A 6 20.14 -0.01 -2.29
N GLU A 7 20.11 -1.25 -2.76
CA GLU A 7 19.35 -1.63 -3.96
C GLU A 7 17.85 -1.50 -3.75
N ARG A 8 17.32 -1.83 -2.57
CA ARG A 8 15.94 -1.55 -2.18
C ARG A 8 15.59 -0.07 -2.27
N ILE A 9 16.41 0.79 -1.65
CA ILE A 9 16.19 2.25 -1.64
C ILE A 9 16.20 2.80 -3.07
N LYS A 10 17.16 2.38 -3.90
CA LYS A 10 17.22 2.77 -5.31
C LYS A 10 15.97 2.32 -6.08
N ARG A 11 15.54 1.07 -5.91
CA ARG A 11 14.35 0.50 -6.56
C ARG A 11 13.09 1.28 -6.19
N ILE A 12 12.88 1.53 -4.89
CA ILE A 12 11.71 2.24 -4.38
C ILE A 12 11.71 3.70 -4.82
N HIS A 13 12.86 4.38 -4.75
CA HIS A 13 12.97 5.76 -5.23
C HIS A 13 12.67 5.85 -6.75
N LYS A 14 13.18 4.90 -7.55
CA LYS A 14 12.87 4.82 -8.98
C LYS A 14 11.38 4.60 -9.24
N LEU A 15 10.73 3.75 -8.44
CA LEU A 15 9.29 3.49 -8.53
C LEU A 15 8.46 4.74 -8.21
N LEU A 16 8.78 5.43 -7.12
CA LEU A 16 8.08 6.65 -6.72
C LEU A 16 8.22 7.79 -7.75
N LYS A 17 9.31 7.79 -8.52
CA LYS A 17 9.57 8.75 -9.60
C LYS A 17 8.85 8.42 -10.93
N GLN A 18 8.29 7.22 -11.10
CA GLN A 18 7.53 6.88 -12.31
C GLN A 18 6.33 7.82 -12.55
N ASN A 19 5.80 7.89 -13.76
CA ASN A 19 4.51 8.56 -13.97
C ASN A 19 3.36 7.75 -13.35
N ASP A 20 2.17 8.36 -13.23
CA ASP A 20 1.02 7.73 -12.58
C ASP A 20 0.63 6.40 -13.23
N THR A 21 0.63 6.34 -14.57
CA THR A 21 0.33 5.11 -15.33
C THR A 21 1.32 3.98 -15.02
N GLY A 22 2.62 4.27 -15.00
CA GLY A 22 3.66 3.27 -14.68
C GLY A 22 3.58 2.82 -13.22
N PHE A 23 3.30 3.76 -12.31
CA PHE A 23 3.10 3.46 -10.91
C PHE A 23 1.88 2.54 -10.71
N LYS A 24 0.72 2.88 -11.27
CA LYS A 24 -0.49 2.05 -11.23
C LYS A 24 -0.28 0.66 -11.82
N ARG A 25 0.45 0.55 -12.94
CA ARG A 25 0.81 -0.74 -13.53
C ARG A 25 1.66 -1.61 -12.60
N TYR A 26 2.40 -1.04 -11.65
CA TYR A 26 3.21 -1.78 -10.69
C TYR A 26 2.49 -2.02 -9.35
N THR A 27 1.82 -1.01 -8.79
CA THR A 27 1.20 -1.07 -7.45
C THR A 27 -0.28 -1.43 -7.45
N GLY A 28 -0.99 -1.16 -8.55
CA GLY A 28 -2.42 -1.42 -8.72
C GLY A 28 -3.28 -0.20 -8.42
N ILE A 29 -2.68 0.85 -7.85
CA ILE A 29 -3.37 2.06 -7.40
C ILE A 29 -2.78 3.31 -8.05
N HIS A 30 -3.57 4.37 -8.12
CA HIS A 30 -3.09 5.68 -8.54
C HIS A 30 -2.19 6.29 -7.46
N LYS A 31 -1.30 7.20 -7.87
CA LYS A 31 -0.46 7.98 -6.96
C LYS A 31 -1.28 8.83 -5.99
N ALA A 32 -2.43 9.33 -6.42
CA ALA A 32 -3.35 10.06 -5.55
C ALA A 32 -3.78 9.19 -4.35
N THR A 33 -4.27 7.97 -4.61
CA THR A 33 -4.63 7.00 -3.56
C THR A 33 -3.43 6.65 -2.67
N PHE A 34 -2.23 6.52 -3.24
CA PHE A 34 -1.03 6.28 -2.45
C PHE A 34 -0.70 7.46 -1.51
N CYS A 35 -0.93 8.71 -1.94
CA CYS A 35 -0.80 9.88 -1.07
C CYS A 35 -1.82 9.86 0.06
N ASP A 36 -3.08 9.52 -0.22
CA ASP A 36 -4.13 9.40 0.81
C ASP A 36 -3.76 8.34 1.85
N MET A 37 -3.21 7.19 1.41
CA MET A 37 -2.74 6.13 2.31
C MET A 37 -1.57 6.62 3.17
N LEU A 38 -0.66 7.40 2.59
CA LEU A 38 0.49 7.96 3.30
C LEU A 38 0.04 8.97 4.36
N GLU A 39 -0.91 9.84 4.04
CA GLU A 39 -1.49 10.79 4.97
C GLU A 39 -2.14 10.05 6.15
N ALA A 40 -3.00 9.06 5.89
CA ALA A 40 -3.62 8.26 6.95
C ALA A 40 -2.58 7.57 7.86
N MET A 41 -1.49 7.06 7.28
CA MET A 41 -0.41 6.49 8.07
C MET A 41 0.35 7.54 8.90
N GLN A 42 0.55 8.74 8.38
CA GLN A 42 1.20 9.84 9.10
C GLN A 42 0.34 10.32 10.28
N GLU A 43 -0.98 10.48 10.05
CA GLU A 43 -1.96 10.81 11.09
C GLU A 43 -1.97 9.76 12.21
N HIS A 44 -1.96 8.47 11.83
CA HIS A 44 -1.91 7.37 12.80
C HIS A 44 -0.60 7.31 13.59
N GLU A 45 0.55 7.66 13.00
CA GLU A 45 1.79 7.76 13.77
C GLU A 45 1.79 8.98 14.70
N ALA A 46 1.19 10.09 14.28
CA ALA A 46 1.10 11.32 15.08
C ALA A 46 0.13 11.18 16.27
N SER A 47 -0.91 10.36 16.16
CA SER A 47 -1.90 10.13 17.23
C SER A 47 -1.42 9.19 18.34
N LYS A 48 -0.24 8.56 18.18
CA LYS A 48 0.31 7.63 19.18
C LYS A 48 0.82 8.37 20.41
N THR A 49 0.23 8.04 21.56
CA THR A 49 0.69 8.56 22.87
C THR A 49 2.05 8.00 23.29
N LYS A 50 2.41 6.80 22.82
CA LYS A 50 3.74 6.18 22.98
C LYS A 50 4.17 5.56 21.66
N SER A 51 5.24 6.08 21.07
CA SER A 51 5.87 5.44 19.91
C SER A 51 6.75 4.28 20.39
N GLY A 52 6.55 3.11 19.79
CA GLY A 52 7.39 1.94 20.04
C GLY A 52 8.77 2.07 19.37
N ARG A 53 9.45 0.93 19.17
CA ARG A 53 10.68 0.91 18.37
C ARG A 53 10.36 1.36 16.93
N PRO A 54 11.10 2.34 16.37
CA PRO A 54 10.88 2.78 15.00
C PRO A 54 11.14 1.64 14.01
N SER A 55 10.31 1.57 12.97
CA SER A 55 10.48 0.61 11.89
C SER A 55 11.75 0.90 11.09
N VAL A 56 12.40 -0.15 10.59
CA VAL A 56 13.53 -0.04 9.64
C VAL A 56 13.06 0.52 8.29
N LEU A 57 11.78 0.35 7.96
CA LEU A 57 11.17 0.86 6.74
C LEU A 57 10.45 2.19 7.00
N SER A 58 10.64 3.15 6.11
CA SER A 58 9.83 4.38 6.07
C SER A 58 8.35 4.06 5.81
N LEU A 59 7.44 5.00 6.09
CA LEU A 59 6.00 4.80 5.85
C LEU A 59 5.69 4.47 4.39
N LYS A 60 6.36 5.15 3.44
CA LYS A 60 6.24 4.85 2.01
C LYS A 60 6.65 3.42 1.67
N GLU A 61 7.76 2.94 2.25
CA GLU A 61 8.23 1.56 2.07
C GLU A 61 7.28 0.55 2.71
N GLN A 62 6.67 0.87 3.85
CA GLN A 62 5.66 0.02 4.51
C GLN A 62 4.41 -0.15 3.63
N ILE A 63 3.90 0.94 3.05
CA ILE A 63 2.76 0.90 2.12
C ILE A 63 3.10 0.08 0.88
N LEU A 64 4.27 0.31 0.27
CA LEU A 64 4.69 -0.46 -0.90
C LEU A 64 4.84 -1.95 -0.59
N LEU A 65 5.32 -2.30 0.60
CA LEU A 65 5.41 -3.70 1.05
C LEU A 65 4.02 -4.35 1.10
N ALA A 66 3.04 -3.66 1.70
CA ALA A 66 1.67 -4.14 1.76
C ALA A 66 1.04 -4.28 0.36
N LEU A 67 1.24 -3.28 -0.51
CA LEU A 67 0.75 -3.33 -1.90
C LEU A 67 1.37 -4.48 -2.69
N THR A 68 2.66 -4.79 -2.51
CA THR A 68 3.30 -5.95 -3.14
C THR A 68 2.71 -7.26 -2.62
N TYR A 69 2.46 -7.37 -1.31
CA TYR A 69 1.81 -8.55 -0.73
C TYR A 69 0.42 -8.74 -1.30
N TRP A 70 -0.40 -7.69 -1.30
CA TRP A 70 -1.76 -7.73 -1.80
C TRP A 70 -1.78 -8.08 -3.29
N ARG A 71 -1.04 -7.36 -4.13
CA ARG A 71 -1.10 -7.55 -5.57
C ARG A 71 -0.63 -8.92 -6.05
N GLU A 72 0.39 -9.48 -5.42
CA GLU A 72 1.10 -10.65 -5.96
C GLU A 72 0.96 -11.89 -5.07
N TYR A 73 0.31 -11.78 -3.91
CA TYR A 73 0.16 -12.84 -2.90
C TYR A 73 1.47 -13.62 -2.64
N ARG A 74 2.62 -12.94 -2.75
CA ARG A 74 3.93 -13.56 -2.51
C ARG A 74 4.04 -13.98 -1.05
N THR A 75 4.74 -15.09 -0.81
CA THR A 75 5.06 -15.54 0.56
C THR A 75 5.79 -14.44 1.32
N LEU A 76 5.54 -14.32 2.63
CA LEU A 76 6.20 -13.34 3.48
C LEU A 76 7.74 -13.48 3.46
N TYR A 77 8.26 -14.71 3.36
CA TYR A 77 9.69 -14.95 3.19
C TYR A 77 10.29 -14.20 1.99
N HIS A 78 9.71 -14.36 0.79
CA HIS A 78 10.17 -13.65 -0.42
C HIS A 78 10.09 -12.12 -0.27
N ILE A 79 8.98 -11.61 0.28
CA ILE A 79 8.83 -10.17 0.53
C ILE A 79 9.87 -9.68 1.53
N SER A 80 10.11 -10.44 2.60
CA SER A 80 11.10 -10.09 3.62
C SER A 80 12.52 -10.01 3.02
N MET A 81 12.84 -10.89 2.07
CA MET A 81 14.09 -10.86 1.32
C MET A 81 14.16 -9.63 0.41
N ASP A 82 13.13 -9.31 -0.35
CA ASP A 82 13.11 -8.14 -1.26
C ASP A 82 13.21 -6.80 -0.51
N PHE A 83 12.65 -6.75 0.69
CA PHE A 83 12.67 -5.59 1.56
C PHE A 83 13.80 -5.63 2.59
N GLY A 84 14.60 -6.69 2.66
CA GLY A 84 15.72 -6.81 3.59
C GLY A 84 15.32 -6.72 5.07
N ILE A 85 14.16 -7.27 5.43
CA ILE A 85 13.63 -7.34 6.80
C ILE A 85 13.39 -8.80 7.20
N HIS A 86 13.06 -9.05 8.47
CA HIS A 86 12.65 -10.38 8.92
C HIS A 86 11.20 -10.68 8.52
N GLU A 87 10.86 -11.95 8.30
CA GLU A 87 9.52 -12.38 7.89
C GLU A 87 8.42 -11.93 8.87
N SER A 88 8.68 -12.11 10.16
CA SER A 88 7.80 -11.63 11.23
C SER A 88 7.61 -10.12 11.23
N SER A 89 8.62 -9.35 10.83
CA SER A 89 8.50 -7.89 10.65
C SER A 89 7.64 -7.54 9.44
N ALA A 90 7.75 -8.29 8.33
CA ALA A 90 6.92 -8.10 7.15
C ALA A 90 5.44 -8.31 7.48
N SER A 91 5.10 -9.41 8.15
CA SER A 91 3.73 -9.68 8.62
C SER A 91 3.18 -8.55 9.48
N ARG A 92 3.94 -8.11 10.51
CA ARG A 92 3.52 -7.00 11.39
C ARG A 92 3.30 -5.69 10.64
N ILE A 93 4.12 -5.40 9.63
CA ILE A 93 3.98 -4.20 8.81
C ILE A 93 2.72 -4.28 7.94
N ILE A 94 2.44 -5.43 7.32
CA ILE A 94 1.23 -5.62 6.50
C ILE A 94 -0.02 -5.39 7.33
N HIS A 95 -0.14 -6.08 8.48
CA HIS A 95 -1.28 -5.91 9.38
C HIS A 95 -1.40 -4.47 9.88
N LYS A 96 -0.29 -3.84 10.27
CA LYS A 96 -0.30 -2.44 10.69
C LYS A 96 -0.85 -1.52 9.60
N VAL A 97 -0.39 -1.68 8.36
CA VAL A 97 -0.86 -0.86 7.22
C VAL A 97 -2.35 -1.11 6.98
N GLU A 98 -2.78 -2.37 6.98
CA GLU A 98 -4.18 -2.76 6.83
C GLU A 98 -5.07 -2.13 7.90
N ASP A 99 -4.76 -2.36 9.18
CA ASP A 99 -5.54 -1.85 10.31
C ASP A 99 -5.61 -0.32 10.29
N THR A 100 -4.48 0.36 10.03
CA THR A 100 -4.44 1.83 9.97
C THR A 100 -5.36 2.39 8.88
N LEU A 101 -5.43 1.71 7.74
CA LEU A 101 -6.23 2.16 6.61
C LEU A 101 -7.71 1.85 6.80
N ILE A 102 -8.04 0.75 7.47
CA ILE A 102 -9.41 0.44 7.92
C ILE A 102 -9.87 1.48 8.94
N ASP A 103 -9.06 1.76 9.95
CA ASP A 103 -9.35 2.73 11.02
C ASP A 103 -9.53 4.15 10.47
N SER A 104 -8.89 4.48 9.34
CA SER A 104 -9.07 5.79 8.69
C SER A 104 -10.47 5.99 8.09
N GLY A 105 -11.23 4.91 7.84
CA GLY A 105 -12.54 4.95 7.18
C GLY A 105 -12.53 5.40 5.72
N LYS A 106 -11.38 5.83 5.18
CA LYS A 106 -11.23 6.37 3.81
C LYS A 106 -11.22 5.27 2.73
N PHE A 107 -11.00 4.02 3.11
CA PHE A 107 -10.72 2.93 2.16
C PHE A 107 -11.65 1.70 2.29
N GLU A 108 -12.89 1.92 2.73
CA GLU A 108 -13.89 0.86 2.84
C GLU A 108 -14.34 0.31 1.47
N LEU A 109 -14.70 -0.97 1.45
CA LEU A 109 -15.35 -1.57 0.30
C LEU A 109 -16.80 -1.08 0.17
N PRO A 110 -17.33 -0.97 -1.05
CA PRO A 110 -18.77 -0.85 -1.24
C PRO A 110 -19.46 -2.09 -0.66
N LYS A 111 -20.22 -1.92 0.43
CA LYS A 111 -20.93 -3.02 1.13
C LYS A 111 -22.03 -3.68 0.28
N LYS A 112 -22.31 -3.15 -0.92
CA LYS A 112 -23.35 -3.62 -1.82
C LYS A 112 -22.79 -3.73 -3.24
N LEU A 113 -22.72 -4.95 -3.77
CA LEU A 113 -22.48 -5.18 -5.19
C LEU A 113 -23.65 -4.57 -5.98
N PRO A 114 -23.42 -3.76 -7.02
CA PRO A 114 -24.51 -3.22 -7.82
C PRO A 114 -25.29 -4.37 -8.47
N SER A 115 -26.60 -4.45 -8.19
CA SER A 115 -27.48 -5.56 -8.59
C SER A 115 -27.90 -5.53 -10.07
N ARG A 116 -27.24 -4.75 -10.92
CA ARG A 116 -27.50 -4.67 -12.36
C ARG A 116 -26.17 -4.59 -13.10
N VAL A 117 -25.87 -5.65 -13.85
CA VAL A 117 -24.90 -5.63 -14.94
C VAL A 117 -25.53 -4.78 -16.05
N ASP A 118 -25.14 -3.51 -16.13
CA ASP A 118 -25.32 -2.72 -17.35
C ASP A 118 -24.05 -2.91 -18.18
N GLU A 119 -24.20 -3.31 -19.44
CA GLU A 119 -23.12 -3.75 -20.33
C GLU A 119 -22.14 -2.61 -20.76
N ASN A 120 -22.19 -1.45 -20.12
CA ASN A 120 -21.24 -0.35 -20.33
C ASN A 120 -20.43 0.03 -19.09
N ILE A 121 -20.22 -0.90 -18.16
CA ILE A 121 -19.18 -0.76 -17.15
C ILE A 121 -17.91 -1.39 -17.72
N ASN A 122 -16.92 -0.55 -18.04
CA ASN A 122 -15.54 -0.98 -18.24
C ASN A 122 -15.14 -1.82 -17.02
N TRP A 123 -15.16 -3.14 -17.20
CA TRP A 123 -14.75 -4.12 -16.23
C TRP A 123 -13.23 -4.06 -16.11
N SER A 124 -12.71 -2.99 -15.51
CA SER A 124 -11.43 -3.06 -14.81
C SER A 124 -11.64 -3.86 -13.51
N VAL A 125 -12.19 -5.07 -13.64
CA VAL A 125 -12.21 -6.13 -12.64
C VAL A 125 -10.93 -6.92 -12.88
N GLU A 126 -9.80 -6.28 -12.61
CA GLU A 126 -8.65 -7.05 -12.16
C GLU A 126 -8.85 -7.24 -10.66
N ARG A 127 -9.18 -8.49 -10.31
CA ARG A 127 -9.16 -9.03 -8.94
C ARG A 127 -7.78 -8.84 -8.33
N LEU A 128 -7.48 -7.62 -7.89
CA LEU A 128 -6.54 -7.38 -6.81
C LEU A 128 -7.28 -7.64 -5.51
N PRO A 129 -6.61 -7.98 -4.40
CA PRO A 129 -7.31 -8.26 -3.16
C PRO A 129 -8.17 -7.04 -2.84
N LEU A 130 -9.37 -7.38 -2.41
CA LEU A 130 -10.29 -6.53 -1.68
C LEU A 130 -9.57 -5.38 -0.97
N HIS A 131 -10.14 -4.18 -1.13
CA HIS A 131 -9.86 -2.91 -0.46
C HIS A 131 -9.13 -1.87 -1.33
N MET A 132 -9.72 -0.65 -1.33
CA MET A 132 -9.23 0.64 -1.84
C MET A 132 -9.81 1.14 -3.16
N VAL A 133 -10.92 1.89 -3.06
CA VAL A 133 -11.30 2.93 -4.03
C VAL A 133 -11.38 4.25 -3.28
N SER A 134 -10.41 5.15 -3.50
CA SER A 134 -10.44 6.53 -2.99
C SER A 134 -11.27 7.39 -3.95
N HIS A 135 -12.29 8.09 -3.42
CA HIS A 135 -13.00 9.13 -4.14
C HIS A 135 -12.14 10.39 -4.12
N SER A 136 -11.54 10.67 -5.28
CA SER A 136 -10.68 11.82 -5.53
C SER A 136 -11.38 13.15 -5.23
N SER A 137 -10.96 13.85 -4.19
CA SER A 137 -11.06 15.31 -4.09
C SER A 137 -9.71 15.92 -4.45
N HIS A 138 -9.72 16.66 -5.55
CA HIS A 138 -8.61 17.40 -6.13
C HIS A 138 -8.02 18.41 -5.14
N CYS A 139 -6.70 18.46 -5.00
CA CYS A 139 -5.98 19.60 -4.41
C CYS A 139 -4.54 19.68 -4.97
N PRO A 140 -3.93 20.89 -4.93
CA PRO A 140 -3.03 21.43 -5.96
C PRO A 140 -1.59 20.90 -5.98
#